data_AF-A0A2T4C957-F1
#
_entry.id   AF-A0A2T4C957-F1
#
_cell.length_a   1.000
_cell.length_b   1.000
_cell.length_c   1.000
_cell.angle_alpha   90.00
_cell.angle_beta   90.00
_cell.angle_gamma   90.00
#
_symmetry.space_group_name_H-M   'P 1'
#
loop_
_entity.id
_entity.type
_entity.pdbx_description
1 polymer ?
#
loop_
_entity_poly.entity_id
_entity_poly.type
_entity_poly.pdbx_seq_one_letter_code
_entity_poly.pdbx_strand_id
1 'polypeptide(L)'
;MAGTFYPFARLPTELRLRIWALAATPRLVDISARPTEVVRWKRIAPDDFSSPTPPPAMMHVCRESRRCAPYQKAFYTLVPGEPEHRYIWSKIRRLRLTIPPGSPGDLLLEVFSSMSRELMAPFTALRELHLAISEYFCAWGATWACSGFGPCARENVRFLDLSTGLLLTGPQLEMASAWEWQQGGRVMDMDDFDYELRFMLDNYTGLDLPELAKIE
;
A
#
# COMPACT_ATOMS: atom_id res chain seq x y z
N MET A 1 19.60 -29.75 -16.10
CA MET A 1 20.27 -29.02 -17.20
C MET A 1 19.35 -27.91 -17.66
N ALA A 2 19.69 -26.65 -17.40
CA ALA A 2 18.91 -25.49 -17.84
C ALA A 2 19.27 -25.17 -19.30
N GLY A 3 18.33 -25.35 -20.22
CA GLY A 3 18.52 -25.04 -21.64
C GLY A 3 18.65 -23.54 -21.85
N THR A 4 19.83 -23.08 -22.25
CA THR A 4 20.06 -21.73 -22.74
C THR A 4 19.21 -21.50 -23.99
N PHE A 5 18.27 -20.56 -23.93
CA PHE A 5 17.43 -20.19 -25.08
C PHE A 5 18.23 -19.30 -26.05
N TYR A 6 19.15 -19.93 -26.81
CA TYR A 6 20.02 -19.27 -27.80
C TYR A 6 19.33 -18.36 -28.84
N PRO A 7 18.07 -18.60 -29.27
CA PRO A 7 17.41 -17.75 -30.26
C PRO A 7 17.22 -16.30 -29.79
N PHE A 8 17.02 -16.08 -28.50
CA PHE A 8 16.74 -14.74 -27.97
C PHE A 8 17.89 -13.76 -28.21
N ALA A 9 19.13 -14.19 -28.00
CA ALA A 9 20.32 -13.35 -28.17
C ALA A 9 20.58 -12.95 -29.64
N ARG A 10 19.96 -13.65 -30.60
CA ARG A 10 20.11 -13.37 -32.04
C ARG A 10 19.10 -12.33 -32.55
N LEU A 11 18.13 -11.94 -31.71
CA LEU A 11 17.18 -10.90 -32.06
C LEU A 11 17.84 -9.50 -32.08
N PRO A 12 17.42 -8.61 -32.99
CA PRO A 12 17.74 -7.19 -32.93
C PRO A 12 17.49 -6.61 -31.54
N THR A 13 18.33 -5.65 -31.14
CA THR A 13 18.29 -5.03 -29.80
C THR A 13 16.91 -4.48 -29.47
N GLU A 14 16.25 -3.85 -30.45
CA GLU A 14 14.92 -3.27 -30.32
C GLU A 14 13.88 -4.32 -29.92
N LEU A 15 13.94 -5.51 -30.54
CA LEU A 15 13.03 -6.60 -30.22
C LEU A 15 13.31 -7.18 -28.84
N ARG A 16 14.59 -7.36 -28.47
CA ARG A 16 14.95 -7.85 -27.13
C ARG A 16 14.48 -6.89 -26.03
N LEU A 17 14.69 -5.59 -26.21
CA LEU A 17 14.21 -4.56 -25.28
C LEU A 17 12.68 -4.59 -25.16
N ARG A 18 11.96 -4.74 -26.28
CA ARG A 18 10.49 -4.81 -26.27
C ARG A 18 9.97 -6.07 -25.61
N ILE A 19 10.62 -7.21 -25.81
CA ILE A 19 10.29 -8.46 -25.10
C ILE A 19 10.51 -8.28 -23.60
N TRP A 20 11.61 -7.68 -23.16
CA TRP A 20 11.82 -7.42 -21.72
C TRP A 20 10.80 -6.44 -21.14
N ALA A 21 10.40 -5.42 -21.89
CA ALA A 21 9.35 -4.51 -21.46
C ALA A 21 7.99 -5.22 -21.31
N LEU A 22 7.66 -6.15 -22.22
CA LEU A 22 6.39 -6.90 -22.21
C LEU A 22 6.39 -8.07 -21.20
N ALA A 23 7.54 -8.69 -20.97
CA ALA A 23 7.69 -9.78 -20.00
C ALA A 23 7.63 -9.30 -18.54
N ALA A 24 7.70 -7.98 -18.31
CA ALA A 24 7.52 -7.41 -16.99
C ALA A 24 6.04 -7.41 -16.58
N THR A 25 5.67 -8.30 -15.66
CA THR A 25 4.31 -8.40 -15.16
C THR A 25 4.08 -7.48 -13.94
N PRO A 26 2.93 -6.77 -13.86
CA PRO A 26 2.53 -6.10 -12.64
C PRO A 26 2.40 -7.11 -11.50
N ARG A 27 3.10 -6.88 -10.40
CA ARG A 27 3.10 -7.75 -9.24
C ARG A 27 2.54 -7.05 -8.02
N LEU A 28 1.84 -7.81 -7.17
CA LEU A 28 1.58 -7.39 -5.80
C LEU A 28 2.90 -7.52 -5.03
N VAL A 29 3.35 -6.43 -4.45
CA VAL A 29 4.46 -6.44 -3.48
C VAL A 29 3.84 -6.32 -2.10
N ASP A 30 4.18 -7.23 -1.20
CA ASP A 30 3.88 -7.10 0.21
C ASP A 30 5.05 -6.43 0.92
N ILE A 31 4.79 -5.36 1.65
CA ILE A 31 5.76 -4.68 2.49
C ILE A 31 5.19 -4.63 3.90
N SER A 32 5.95 -5.10 4.88
CA SER A 32 5.67 -4.86 6.28
C SER A 32 6.54 -3.71 6.76
N ALA A 33 5.92 -2.68 7.33
CA ALA A 33 6.64 -1.78 8.20
C ALA A 33 7.06 -2.54 9.47
N ARG A 34 8.24 -2.27 9.99
CA ARG A 34 8.69 -2.70 11.31
C ARG A 34 8.99 -1.44 12.10
N PRO A 35 8.42 -1.25 13.30
CA PRO A 35 8.89 -0.18 14.16
C PRO A 35 10.35 -0.52 14.51
N THR A 36 11.32 0.28 14.08
CA THR A 36 12.63 0.20 14.74
C THR A 36 12.43 0.63 16.19
N GLU A 37 13.00 -0.16 17.10
CA GLU A 37 12.84 0.04 18.52
C GLU A 37 13.14 1.49 18.92
N VAL A 38 12.15 2.11 19.55
CA VAL A 38 12.28 3.26 20.46
C VAL A 38 12.73 4.57 19.82
N VAL A 39 11.79 5.34 19.26
CA VAL A 39 11.50 6.71 19.75
C VAL A 39 10.03 7.02 19.43
N ARG A 40 9.23 7.37 20.45
CA ARG A 40 7.80 7.81 20.37
C ARG A 40 7.50 8.96 19.38
N TRP A 41 8.51 9.46 18.68
CA TRP A 41 8.47 10.64 17.80
C TRP A 41 9.39 10.51 16.58
N LYS A 42 10.01 9.34 16.33
CA LYS A 42 10.79 9.16 15.09
C LYS A 42 9.89 8.65 13.97
N ARG A 43 10.11 9.28 12.82
CA ARG A 43 9.58 8.91 11.53
C ARG A 43 9.90 7.44 11.22
N ILE A 44 8.93 6.68 10.72
CA ILE A 44 9.20 5.40 10.03
C ILE A 44 10.25 5.70 8.96
N ALA A 45 11.45 5.16 9.14
CA ALA A 45 12.57 5.44 8.28
C ALA A 45 12.53 4.50 7.05
N PRO A 46 13.11 4.88 5.90
CA PRO A 46 13.07 4.04 4.69
C PRO A 46 13.67 2.62 4.87
N ASP A 47 14.43 2.40 5.93
CA ASP A 47 15.06 1.15 6.35
C ASP A 47 14.20 0.27 7.27
N ASP A 48 13.04 0.77 7.73
CA ASP A 48 12.08 0.06 8.58
C ASP A 48 11.20 -0.95 7.83
N PHE A 49 11.36 -1.06 6.51
CA PHE A 49 10.53 -1.92 5.70
C PHE A 49 11.17 -3.28 5.49
N SER A 50 10.34 -4.31 5.45
CA SER A 50 10.73 -5.66 5.01
C SER A 50 9.71 -6.20 4.03
N SER A 51 10.16 -6.96 3.02
CA SER A 51 9.25 -7.63 2.09
C SER A 51 9.55 -9.12 2.05
N PRO A 52 8.54 -9.98 2.25
CA PRO A 52 8.66 -11.41 1.96
C PRO A 52 8.59 -11.69 0.45
N THR A 53 8.25 -10.69 -0.37
CA THR A 53 7.98 -10.88 -1.79
C THR A 53 9.30 -11.06 -2.55
N PRO A 54 9.59 -12.24 -3.15
CA PRO A 54 10.88 -12.50 -3.79
C PRO A 54 11.10 -11.56 -4.99
N PRO A 55 12.33 -11.23 -5.38
CA PRO A 55 12.59 -10.44 -6.60
C PRO A 55 11.94 -11.08 -7.85
N PRO A 56 11.56 -10.27 -8.87
CA PRO A 56 10.84 -10.81 -10.02
C PRO A 56 11.75 -11.78 -10.80
N ALA A 57 11.19 -12.85 -11.36
CA ALA A 57 11.94 -13.88 -12.08
C ALA A 57 12.85 -13.30 -13.18
N MET A 58 12.40 -12.24 -13.86
CA MET A 58 13.17 -11.46 -14.84
C MET A 58 14.56 -11.02 -14.30
N MET A 59 14.67 -10.69 -13.02
CA MET A 59 15.94 -10.28 -12.41
C MET A 59 16.95 -11.43 -12.30
N HIS A 60 16.49 -12.68 -12.40
CA HIS A 60 17.33 -13.87 -12.32
C HIS A 60 17.71 -14.45 -13.69
N VAL A 61 17.12 -13.96 -14.80
CA VAL A 61 17.32 -14.56 -16.13
C VAL A 61 18.74 -14.33 -16.65
N CYS A 62 19.14 -13.06 -16.84
CA CYS A 62 20.46 -12.71 -17.37
C CYS A 62 20.81 -11.24 -17.08
N ARG A 63 22.06 -10.85 -17.37
CA ARG A 63 22.55 -9.47 -17.15
C ARG A 63 21.78 -8.42 -17.95
N GLU A 64 21.37 -8.77 -19.17
CA GLU A 64 20.58 -7.88 -20.03
C GLU A 64 19.19 -7.64 -19.44
N SER A 65 18.48 -8.71 -19.07
CA SER A 65 17.16 -8.60 -18.45
C SER A 65 17.22 -7.73 -17.18
N ARG A 66 18.22 -7.90 -16.31
CA ARG A 66 18.39 -7.03 -15.13
C ARG A 66 18.58 -5.55 -15.43
N ARG A 67 19.20 -5.21 -16.57
CA ARG A 67 19.48 -3.82 -16.98
C ARG A 67 18.30 -3.19 -17.71
N CYS A 68 17.56 -4.00 -18.45
CA CYS A 68 16.52 -3.53 -19.38
C CYS A 68 15.11 -3.72 -18.83
N ALA A 69 14.92 -4.59 -17.83
CA ALA A 69 13.64 -4.74 -17.18
C ALA A 69 13.24 -3.42 -16.52
N PRO A 70 11.96 -3.02 -16.59
CA PRO A 70 11.49 -1.71 -16.15
C PRO A 70 11.33 -1.61 -14.63
N TYR A 71 12.16 -2.30 -13.85
CA TYR A 71 12.13 -2.28 -12.41
C TYR A 71 13.30 -1.47 -11.82
N GLN A 72 13.05 -0.45 -10.99
CA GLN A 72 14.09 0.37 -10.32
C GLN A 72 14.12 0.17 -8.81
N LYS A 73 15.22 0.43 -8.13
CA LYS A 73 15.31 0.25 -6.67
C LYS A 73 14.38 1.22 -5.93
N ALA A 74 13.42 0.71 -5.13
CA ALA A 74 12.41 1.52 -4.43
C ALA A 74 12.82 1.87 -2.99
N PHE A 75 13.34 0.92 -2.22
CA PHE A 75 13.82 1.13 -0.84
C PHE A 75 14.80 0.01 -0.45
N TYR A 76 15.45 0.20 0.70
CA TYR A 76 16.32 -0.78 1.33
C TYR A 76 15.49 -1.53 2.37
N THR A 77 15.52 -2.85 2.35
CA THR A 77 14.93 -3.64 3.43
C THR A 77 16.05 -4.19 4.31
N LEU A 78 15.96 -3.92 5.61
CA LEU A 78 16.80 -4.55 6.62
C LEU A 78 16.08 -5.82 7.09
N VAL A 79 16.71 -6.98 6.89
CA VAL A 79 16.26 -8.23 7.51
C VAL A 79 17.18 -8.46 8.72
N PRO A 80 16.64 -8.55 9.96
CA PRO A 80 17.47 -8.81 11.14
C PRO A 80 18.29 -10.08 10.98
N GLY A 81 19.60 -9.98 11.17
CA GLY A 81 20.54 -11.09 11.00
C GLY A 81 21.07 -11.27 9.57
N GLU A 82 20.60 -10.51 8.58
CA GLU A 82 21.23 -10.47 7.25
C GLU A 82 22.09 -9.22 7.10
N PRO A 83 23.37 -9.37 6.66
CA PRO A 83 24.27 -8.23 6.48
C PRO A 83 23.95 -7.41 5.22
N GLU A 84 23.11 -7.91 4.32
CA GLU A 84 22.83 -7.27 3.03
C GLU A 84 21.42 -6.67 2.97
N HIS A 85 21.36 -5.40 2.57
CA HIS A 85 20.11 -4.74 2.25
C HIS A 85 19.42 -5.43 1.07
N ARG A 86 18.19 -5.89 1.26
CA ARG A 86 17.38 -6.44 0.17
C ARG A 86 16.70 -5.29 -0.58
N TYR A 87 16.76 -5.35 -1.91
CA TYR A 87 16.17 -4.33 -2.80
C TYR A 87 14.84 -4.80 -3.37
N ILE A 88 13.86 -3.92 -3.35
CA ILE A 88 12.63 -4.12 -4.11
C ILE A 88 12.67 -3.25 -5.35
N TRP A 89 12.28 -3.85 -6.48
CA TRP A 89 12.38 -3.24 -7.79
C TRP A 89 11.01 -2.62 -8.22
N SER A 90 11.01 -1.47 -8.90
CA SER A 90 9.91 -0.49 -9.04
C SER A 90 9.06 -0.71 -10.30
N LYS A 91 8.12 0.21 -10.56
CA LYS A 91 6.82 -0.02 -11.24
C LYS A 91 5.92 -0.98 -10.47
N ILE A 92 5.96 -0.87 -9.15
CA ILE A 92 4.93 -1.46 -8.29
C ILE A 92 3.63 -0.75 -8.64
N ARG A 93 2.77 -1.44 -9.38
CA ARG A 93 1.41 -0.98 -9.69
C ARG A 93 0.43 -1.38 -8.60
N ARG A 94 0.73 -2.47 -7.87
CA ARG A 94 -0.09 -2.98 -6.78
C ARG A 94 0.77 -3.20 -5.54
N LEU A 95 0.43 -2.54 -4.45
CA LEU A 95 1.14 -2.64 -3.18
C LEU A 95 0.19 -3.14 -2.10
N ARG A 96 0.61 -4.14 -1.32
CA ARG A 96 0.06 -4.41 0.00
C ARG A 96 1.05 -3.88 1.03
N LEU A 97 0.62 -2.90 1.81
CA LEU A 97 1.36 -2.41 2.96
C LEU A 97 0.73 -3.01 4.21
N THR A 98 1.45 -3.91 4.85
CA THR A 98 1.07 -4.52 6.12
C THR A 98 1.51 -3.61 7.25
N ILE A 99 0.55 -3.16 8.03
CA ILE A 99 0.77 -2.39 9.24
C ILE A 99 0.96 -3.39 10.39
N PRO A 100 2.12 -3.36 11.08
CA PRO A 100 2.37 -4.26 12.20
C PRO A 100 1.40 -3.96 13.36
N PRO A 101 1.07 -4.95 14.19
CA PRO A 101 0.38 -4.69 15.46
C PRO A 101 1.24 -3.75 16.30
N GLY A 102 0.61 -2.69 16.82
CA GLY A 102 1.28 -1.77 17.73
C GLY A 102 1.44 -2.38 19.12
N SER A 103 2.30 -1.78 19.93
CA SER A 103 2.20 -1.93 21.38
C SER A 103 0.93 -1.24 21.88
N PRO A 104 0.36 -1.66 23.02
CA PRO A 104 -0.75 -0.95 23.65
C PRO A 104 -0.41 0.53 23.87
N GLY A 105 -1.24 1.43 23.30
CA GLY A 105 -1.03 2.88 23.33
C GLY A 105 -0.28 3.45 22.12
N ASP A 106 0.08 2.64 21.13
CA ASP A 106 0.65 3.13 19.88
C ASP A 106 -0.39 3.82 19.01
N LEU A 107 -0.08 5.05 18.59
CA LEU A 107 -0.92 5.87 17.71
C LEU A 107 -0.58 5.61 16.24
N LEU A 108 -0.52 4.33 15.83
CA LEU A 108 -0.12 3.94 14.47
C LEU A 108 -0.96 4.60 13.38
N LEU A 109 -2.25 4.80 13.66
CA LEU A 109 -3.19 5.56 12.84
C LEU A 109 -2.68 6.99 12.57
N GLU A 110 -2.29 7.69 13.63
CA GLU A 110 -1.83 9.09 13.57
C GLU A 110 -0.46 9.19 12.91
N VAL A 111 0.44 8.25 13.24
CA VAL A 111 1.74 8.13 12.61
C VAL A 111 1.59 7.88 11.11
N PHE A 112 0.73 6.95 10.70
CA PHE A 112 0.45 6.70 9.30
C PHE A 112 -0.14 7.95 8.63
N SER A 113 -1.15 8.59 9.24
CA SER A 113 -1.79 9.77 8.68
C SER A 113 -0.79 10.91 8.45
N SER A 114 0.06 11.20 9.43
CA SER A 114 1.08 12.25 9.37
C SER A 114 2.20 11.95 8.36
N MET A 115 2.52 10.68 8.12
CA MET A 115 3.65 10.27 7.28
C MET A 115 3.28 9.67 5.93
N SER A 116 2.00 9.42 5.67
CA SER A 116 1.49 8.72 4.49
C SER A 116 2.07 9.28 3.18
N ARG A 117 2.21 10.61 3.06
CA ARG A 117 2.81 11.24 1.89
C ARG A 117 4.29 10.90 1.69
N GLU A 118 5.10 10.97 2.75
CA GLU A 118 6.52 10.63 2.70
C GLU A 118 6.70 9.13 2.40
N LEU A 119 5.87 8.31 3.05
CA LEU A 119 5.84 6.87 2.86
C LEU A 119 5.48 6.47 1.42
N MET A 120 4.53 7.18 0.81
CA MET A 120 4.06 6.87 -0.54
C MET A 120 4.90 7.50 -1.66
N ALA A 121 5.77 8.46 -1.35
CA ALA A 121 6.59 9.19 -2.33
C ALA A 121 7.43 8.30 -3.27
N PRO A 122 8.04 7.17 -2.80
CA PRO A 122 8.80 6.28 -3.68
C PRO A 122 7.96 5.53 -4.72
N PHE A 123 6.65 5.39 -4.51
CA PHE A 123 5.78 4.55 -5.33
C PHE A 123 5.11 5.32 -6.48
N THR A 124 5.91 5.95 -7.33
CA THR A 124 5.46 6.86 -8.41
C THR A 124 4.57 6.22 -9.49
N ALA A 125 4.52 4.89 -9.58
CA ALA A 125 3.72 4.15 -10.56
C ALA A 125 2.54 3.39 -9.93
N LEU A 126 2.25 3.63 -8.64
CA LEU A 126 1.23 2.91 -7.90
C LEU A 126 -0.17 3.16 -8.49
N ARG A 127 -0.94 2.08 -8.62
CA ARG A 127 -2.30 2.11 -9.18
C ARG A 127 -3.33 1.49 -8.24
N GLU A 128 -2.90 0.60 -7.36
CA GLU A 128 -3.73 -0.13 -6.40
C GLU A 128 -2.94 -0.27 -5.10
N LEU A 129 -3.57 0.05 -3.97
CA LEU A 129 -2.96 0.02 -2.65
C LEU A 129 -3.88 -0.71 -1.68
N HIS A 130 -3.37 -1.75 -1.04
CA HIS A 130 -4.05 -2.45 0.04
C HIS A 130 -3.32 -2.16 1.36
N LEU A 131 -4.01 -1.50 2.30
CA LEU A 131 -3.53 -1.35 3.67
C LEU A 131 -4.04 -2.54 4.47
N ALA A 132 -3.13 -3.43 4.88
CA ALA A 132 -3.45 -4.61 5.67
C ALA A 132 -3.22 -4.31 7.15
N ILE A 133 -4.27 -4.40 7.95
CA ILE A 133 -4.34 -3.90 9.33
C ILE A 133 -4.67 -5.07 10.25
N SER A 134 -3.95 -5.21 11.36
CA SER A 134 -4.14 -6.30 12.32
C SER A 134 -4.99 -5.92 13.53
N GLU A 135 -5.06 -4.64 13.90
CA GLU A 135 -5.73 -4.18 15.12
C GLU A 135 -6.48 -2.86 14.89
N TYR A 136 -7.56 -2.68 15.66
CA TYR A 136 -8.41 -1.48 15.63
C TYR A 136 -8.87 -1.10 14.22
N PHE A 137 -9.27 -2.10 13.42
CA PHE A 137 -9.55 -1.93 11.99
C PHE A 137 -10.48 -0.75 11.67
N CYS A 138 -11.61 -0.64 12.35
CA CYS A 138 -12.59 0.42 12.13
C CYS A 138 -12.01 1.83 12.39
N ALA A 139 -11.14 2.00 13.38
CA ALA A 139 -10.48 3.29 13.66
C ALA A 139 -9.64 3.81 12.48
N TRP A 140 -9.25 2.93 11.53
CA TRP A 140 -8.54 3.32 10.32
C TRP A 140 -9.39 4.10 9.31
N GLY A 141 -10.72 4.16 9.49
CA GLY A 141 -11.60 4.99 8.67
C GLY A 141 -11.08 6.42 8.56
N ALA A 142 -10.67 7.04 9.68
CA ALA A 142 -10.23 8.43 9.72
C ALA A 142 -9.01 8.72 8.84
N THR A 143 -8.20 7.70 8.51
CA THR A 143 -7.07 7.87 7.58
C THR A 143 -7.54 8.15 6.17
N TRP A 144 -8.74 7.72 5.80
CA TRP A 144 -9.28 7.93 4.47
C TRP A 144 -9.30 9.41 4.12
N ALA A 145 -9.94 10.27 4.91
CA ALA A 145 -10.04 11.69 4.61
C ALA A 145 -8.67 12.40 4.62
N CYS A 146 -7.81 12.06 5.58
CA CYS A 146 -6.63 12.87 5.91
C CYS A 146 -5.30 12.39 5.26
N SER A 147 -5.23 11.14 4.81
CA SER A 147 -3.98 10.55 4.30
C SER A 147 -3.76 10.77 2.81
N GLY A 148 -2.48 10.81 2.40
CA GLY A 148 -2.08 10.80 1.00
C GLY A 148 -1.62 9.41 0.56
N PHE A 149 -2.24 8.86 -0.47
CA PHE A 149 -1.91 7.53 -1.02
C PHE A 149 -0.93 7.59 -2.22
N GLY A 150 -0.14 8.67 -2.29
CA GLY A 150 0.76 8.92 -3.42
C GLY A 150 -0.01 9.10 -4.74
N PRO A 151 0.48 8.53 -5.87
CA PRO A 151 -0.21 8.61 -7.16
C PRO A 151 -1.35 7.59 -7.31
N CYS A 152 -1.58 6.75 -6.29
CA CYS A 152 -2.69 5.80 -6.31
C CYS A 152 -4.01 6.56 -6.20
N ALA A 153 -4.90 6.34 -7.17
CA ALA A 153 -6.24 6.89 -7.11
C ALA A 153 -6.99 6.31 -5.90
N ARG A 154 -7.76 7.16 -5.22
CA ARG A 154 -8.44 6.84 -3.95
C ARG A 154 -9.38 5.64 -4.11
N GLU A 155 -10.10 5.57 -5.22
CA GLU A 155 -10.99 4.48 -5.59
C GLU A 155 -10.30 3.11 -5.75
N ASN A 156 -8.96 3.08 -5.82
CA ASN A 156 -8.16 1.86 -5.88
C ASN A 156 -7.43 1.55 -4.57
N VAL A 157 -7.73 2.28 -3.50
CA VAL A 157 -7.25 1.99 -2.15
C VAL A 157 -8.24 1.05 -1.47
N ARG A 158 -7.74 -0.01 -0.84
CA ARG A 158 -8.51 -0.96 -0.04
C ARG A 158 -7.88 -1.13 1.33
N PHE A 159 -8.72 -1.45 2.30
CA PHE A 159 -8.34 -1.74 3.66
C PHE A 159 -8.68 -3.19 3.95
N LEU A 160 -7.68 -3.98 4.30
CA LEU A 160 -7.81 -5.41 4.58
C LEU A 160 -7.66 -5.62 6.09
N ASP A 161 -8.70 -6.11 6.73
CA ASP A 161 -8.61 -6.61 8.10
C ASP A 161 -7.96 -8.00 8.08
N LEU A 162 -6.79 -8.11 8.71
CA LEU A 162 -6.07 -9.39 8.80
C LEU A 162 -6.73 -10.37 9.77
N SER A 163 -7.56 -9.90 10.69
CA SER A 163 -8.22 -10.75 11.68
C SER A 163 -9.46 -11.44 11.11
N THR A 164 -10.27 -10.72 10.31
CA THR A 164 -11.51 -11.24 9.73
C THR A 164 -11.41 -11.58 8.25
N GLY A 165 -10.40 -11.04 7.54
CA GLY A 165 -10.29 -11.12 6.08
C GLY A 165 -11.19 -10.14 5.32
N LEU A 166 -11.89 -9.23 6.02
CA LEU A 166 -12.74 -8.22 5.40
C LEU A 166 -11.90 -7.24 4.56
N LEU A 167 -12.37 -6.96 3.35
CA LEU A 167 -11.75 -6.02 2.42
C LEU A 167 -12.71 -4.87 2.12
N LEU A 168 -12.46 -3.70 2.69
CA LEU A 168 -13.31 -2.52 2.54
C LEU A 168 -12.69 -1.45 1.65
N THR A 169 -13.54 -0.69 0.99
CA THR A 169 -13.16 0.61 0.40
C THR A 169 -12.99 1.66 1.50
N GLY A 170 -12.33 2.77 1.19
CA GLY A 170 -12.21 3.90 2.12
C GLY A 170 -13.56 4.41 2.65
N PRO A 171 -14.55 4.70 1.80
CA PRO A 171 -15.88 5.14 2.25
C PRO A 171 -16.59 4.13 3.15
N GLN A 172 -16.52 2.83 2.81
CA GLN A 172 -17.11 1.77 3.66
C GLN A 172 -16.43 1.69 5.03
N LEU A 173 -15.10 1.83 5.07
CA LEU A 173 -14.37 1.81 6.33
C LEU A 173 -14.66 3.06 7.18
N GLU A 174 -14.75 4.23 6.57
CA GLU A 174 -15.11 5.46 7.28
C GLU A 174 -16.55 5.41 7.81
N MET A 175 -17.48 4.85 7.04
CA MET A 175 -18.85 4.59 7.52
C MET A 175 -18.84 3.63 8.72
N ALA A 176 -18.10 2.52 8.65
CA ALA A 176 -17.97 1.58 9.75
C ALA A 176 -17.32 2.22 10.99
N SER A 177 -16.32 3.08 10.79
CA SER A 177 -15.73 3.91 11.85
C SER A 177 -16.79 4.80 12.50
N ALA A 178 -17.54 5.57 11.71
CA ALA A 178 -18.57 6.46 12.19
C ALA A 178 -19.64 5.72 13.02
N TRP A 179 -20.08 4.54 12.58
CA TRP A 179 -21.00 3.70 13.35
C TRP A 179 -20.39 3.14 14.63
N GLU A 180 -19.12 2.77 14.63
CA GLU A 180 -18.44 2.34 15.85
C GLU A 180 -18.48 3.47 16.91
N TRP A 181 -18.20 4.70 16.48
CA TRP A 181 -18.27 5.90 17.34
C TRP A 181 -19.71 6.27 17.73
N GLN A 182 -20.66 6.14 16.81
CA GLN A 182 -22.07 6.44 17.04
C GLN A 182 -22.82 5.17 17.43
N GLN A 183 -23.08 4.99 18.73
CA GLN A 183 -23.86 3.87 19.29
C GLN A 183 -23.13 2.52 19.37
N GLY A 184 -21.79 2.51 19.35
CA GLY A 184 -21.01 1.31 19.61
C GLY A 184 -21.12 0.24 18.51
N GLY A 185 -21.26 0.67 17.25
CA GLY A 185 -21.31 -0.22 16.09
C GLY A 185 -22.71 -0.74 15.74
N ARG A 186 -23.77 -0.18 16.32
CA ARG A 186 -25.15 -0.58 16.00
C ARG A 186 -25.67 0.18 14.79
N VAL A 187 -25.90 -0.55 13.69
CA VAL A 187 -26.67 -0.04 12.56
C VAL A 187 -28.12 0.06 12.99
N MET A 188 -28.65 1.28 13.06
CA MET A 188 -30.00 1.54 13.56
C MET A 188 -31.08 1.25 12.51
N ASP A 189 -30.75 1.51 11.24
CA ASP A 189 -31.61 1.22 10.10
C ASP A 189 -30.79 0.56 9.00
N MET A 190 -31.10 -0.71 8.73
CA MET A 190 -30.43 -1.47 7.67
C MET A 190 -30.94 -1.08 6.28
N ASP A 191 -32.13 -0.46 6.19
CA ASP A 191 -32.72 -0.05 4.93
C ASP A 191 -32.08 1.25 4.40
N ASP A 192 -31.43 2.04 5.28
CA ASP A 192 -30.74 3.29 4.91
C ASP A 192 -29.27 3.09 4.49
N PHE A 193 -28.77 1.86 4.53
CA PHE A 193 -27.36 1.54 4.24
C PHE A 193 -26.89 2.12 2.91
N ASP A 194 -27.68 1.93 1.84
CA ASP A 194 -27.31 2.39 0.50
C ASP A 194 -27.25 3.92 0.43
N TYR A 195 -28.12 4.60 1.17
CA TYR A 195 -28.14 6.05 1.26
C TYR A 195 -26.94 6.59 2.05
N GLU A 196 -26.62 5.99 3.20
CA GLU A 196 -25.44 6.37 3.98
C GLU A 196 -24.14 6.13 3.19
N LEU A 197 -24.02 4.99 2.51
CA LEU A 197 -22.87 4.72 1.65
C LEU A 197 -22.80 5.72 0.48
N ARG A 198 -23.94 6.06 -0.12
CA ARG A 198 -24.03 7.09 -1.16
C ARG A 198 -23.58 8.45 -0.63
N PHE A 199 -24.03 8.84 0.56
CA PHE A 199 -23.62 10.06 1.22
C PHE A 199 -22.10 10.09 1.45
N MET A 200 -21.50 8.99 1.89
CA MET A 200 -20.05 8.89 2.05
C MET A 200 -19.30 9.01 0.72
N LEU A 201 -19.83 8.39 -0.34
CA LEU A 201 -19.26 8.49 -1.69
C LEU A 201 -19.37 9.92 -2.25
N ASP A 202 -20.46 10.63 -2.00
CA ASP A 202 -20.72 11.94 -2.58
C ASP A 202 -20.02 13.07 -1.79
N ASN A 203 -19.83 12.92 -0.47
CA ASN A 203 -19.30 13.99 0.40
C ASN A 203 -17.84 13.81 0.82
N TYR A 204 -17.28 12.60 0.77
CA TYR A 204 -15.90 12.33 1.22
C TYR A 204 -14.92 12.06 0.07
N THR A 205 -15.25 12.45 -1.16
CA THR A 205 -14.36 12.36 -2.35
C THR A 205 -13.18 13.33 -2.37
N GLY A 206 -12.89 14.03 -1.26
CA GLY A 206 -11.63 14.76 -1.09
C GLY A 206 -11.63 16.21 -1.55
N LEU A 207 -12.79 16.85 -1.77
CA LEU A 207 -12.92 18.28 -2.01
C LEU A 207 -14.26 18.79 -1.44
N ASP A 208 -14.28 19.18 -0.17
CA ASP A 208 -14.92 20.40 0.35
C ASP A 208 -14.98 20.38 1.90
N LEU A 209 -13.82 20.59 2.52
CA LEU A 209 -13.72 20.97 3.93
C LEU A 209 -14.36 22.34 4.31
N PRO A 210 -14.75 23.28 3.40
CA PRO A 210 -15.38 24.54 3.84
C PRO A 210 -16.82 24.40 4.36
N GLU A 211 -17.58 23.37 3.98
CA GLU A 211 -18.99 23.23 4.37
C GLU A 211 -19.17 22.66 5.79
N LEU A 212 -18.23 21.83 6.28
CA LEU A 212 -18.26 21.32 7.66
C LEU A 212 -17.97 22.40 8.72
N ALA A 213 -17.35 23.52 8.34
CA ALA A 213 -17.11 24.66 9.23
C ALA A 213 -18.33 25.60 9.37
N LYS A 214 -19.45 25.30 8.69
CA LYS A 214 -20.70 26.08 8.75
C LYS A 214 -21.79 25.42 9.60
N ILE A 215 -21.50 24.26 10.19
CA ILE A 215 -22.37 23.57 11.14
C ILE A 215 -21.82 23.82 12.55
N GLU A 216 -21.78 25.09 12.95
CA GLU A 216 -21.80 25.57 14.35
C GLU A 216 -22.54 26.91 14.41
#